data_AF-A0A5C7IYC7-F1
#
_entry.id   AF-A0A5C7IYC7-F1
#
_cell.length_a   1.000
_cell.length_b   1.000
_cell.length_c   1.000
_cell.angle_alpha   90.00
_cell.angle_beta   90.00
_cell.angle_gamma   90.00
#
_symmetry.space_group_name_H-M   'P 1'
#
loop_
_entity.id
_entity.type
_entity.pdbx_description
1 polymer ?
#
loop_
_entity_poly.entity_id
_entity_poly.type
_entity_poly.pdbx_seq_one_letter_code
_entity_poly.pdbx_strand_id
1 'polypeptide(L)'
;MVSMDIRTVLLFSAIFRIILIIYGEWQDSHMEVRYTDVDYLVFSDAASFMASGESPYKRTTYRYSPLLAFLLIPNSIIHRSWGKFLFSALDLLVGWFIYTILKLRKVPENLCMYSVVVWLFNPFTFTIGTRGNCEPIVCAMILWIIICLMKGNVLQAAFWYGLVVHLRIYPIIYALPIILVLDPDFFQSGLNPKLQNWSSSQGKTPQSHNRVTGQYDLVTALKSVFTRRRIMFGLVSGAVFLFCTGLFFYLYRWEFLHEALLYHLTRTDPRHNFSIYFYHIYLHSEHEFSVVEKLISFLPQFIVQLVLIFSFAQDLPFCLFLQTFAFVEFNKVITAQYFVWFFCLLPLILPWSKMTLKWEGLCCIFVWMGAQSHWLMWAYLLEFKGRNVFVQLWLASILFLAANTFVLIMIIRRHKFTPVFEQRERATSKNAAKLK
;
A
#
# COMPACT_ATOMS: atom_id res chain seq x y z
N MET A 1 -1.05 30.57 16.55
CA MET A 1 -1.03 29.68 15.37
C MET A 1 -2.46 29.47 14.94
N VAL A 2 -2.85 29.95 13.76
CA VAL A 2 -4.19 29.70 13.20
C VAL A 2 -4.37 28.19 13.11
N SER A 3 -5.35 27.62 13.81
CA SER A 3 -5.64 26.19 13.67
C SER A 3 -6.18 25.97 12.26
N MET A 4 -5.37 25.36 11.38
CA MET A 4 -5.79 25.06 10.02
C MET A 4 -6.92 24.03 10.06
N ASP A 5 -8.09 24.42 9.57
CA ASP A 5 -9.23 23.50 9.40
C ASP A 5 -8.93 22.49 8.28
N ILE A 6 -9.38 21.24 8.47
CA ILE A 6 -9.20 20.15 7.51
C ILE A 6 -9.86 20.47 6.16
N ARG A 7 -11.00 21.16 6.16
CA ARG A 7 -11.70 21.54 4.91
C ARG A 7 -10.87 22.54 4.12
N THR A 8 -10.27 23.52 4.79
CA THR A 8 -9.38 24.50 4.16
C THR A 8 -8.16 23.83 3.54
N VAL A 9 -7.54 22.88 4.25
CA VAL A 9 -6.40 22.12 3.74
C VAL A 9 -6.77 21.30 2.51
N LEU A 10 -7.90 20.59 2.54
CA LEU A 10 -8.40 19.83 1.40
C LEU A 10 -8.75 20.72 0.22
N LEU A 11 -9.38 21.88 0.45
CA LEU A 11 -9.73 22.84 -0.61
C LEU A 11 -8.48 23.38 -1.30
N PHE A 12 -7.49 23.83 -0.52
CA PHE A 12 -6.21 24.31 -1.09
C PHE A 12 -5.51 23.20 -1.88
N SER A 13 -5.51 21.98 -1.34
CA SER A 13 -4.96 20.79 -1.98
C SER A 13 -5.68 20.42 -3.30
N ALA A 14 -7.00 20.62 -3.36
CA ALA A 14 -7.82 20.39 -4.54
C ALA A 14 -7.53 21.44 -5.64
N ILE A 15 -7.50 22.72 -5.28
CA ILE A 15 -7.15 23.81 -6.19
C ILE A 15 -5.74 23.58 -6.77
N PHE A 16 -4.79 23.19 -5.92
CA PHE A 16 -3.43 22.89 -6.35
C PHE A 16 -3.37 21.73 -7.37
N ARG A 17 -4.13 20.65 -7.16
CA ARG A 17 -4.23 19.53 -8.13
C ARG A 17 -4.85 19.96 -9.45
N ILE A 18 -5.88 20.81 -9.42
CA ILE A 18 -6.49 21.36 -10.65
C ILE A 18 -5.44 22.16 -11.44
N ILE A 19 -4.68 23.02 -10.77
CA ILE A 19 -3.60 23.79 -11.40
C ILE A 19 -2.56 22.86 -12.02
N LEU A 20 -2.14 21.81 -11.32
CA LEU A 20 -1.19 20.82 -11.83
C LEU A 20 -1.71 20.04 -13.03
N ILE A 21 -3.00 19.68 -13.06
CA ILE A 21 -3.60 19.01 -14.23
C ILE A 21 -3.59 19.95 -15.43
N ILE A 22 -3.99 21.21 -15.25
CA ILE A 22 -3.99 22.21 -16.33
C ILE A 22 -2.56 22.45 -16.83
N TYR A 23 -1.60 22.62 -15.91
CA TYR A 23 -0.19 22.75 -16.24
C TYR A 23 0.33 21.49 -16.96
N GLY A 24 -0.12 20.30 -16.56
CA GLY A 24 0.25 19.05 -17.21
C GLY A 24 -0.19 18.98 -18.68
N GLU A 25 -1.42 19.41 -19.00
CA GLU A 25 -1.89 19.50 -20.39
C GLU A 25 -1.08 20.52 -21.21
N TRP A 26 -0.71 21.66 -20.59
CA TRP A 26 0.17 22.64 -21.22
C TRP A 26 1.57 22.06 -21.46
N GLN A 27 2.19 21.43 -20.46
CA GLN A 27 3.50 20.81 -20.59
C GLN A 27 3.50 19.72 -21.68
N ASP A 28 2.47 18.88 -21.72
CA ASP A 28 2.35 17.85 -22.73
C ASP A 28 2.22 18.44 -24.15
N SER A 29 1.62 19.62 -24.33
CA SER A 29 1.52 20.24 -25.66
C SER A 29 2.78 21.02 -26.08
N HIS A 30 3.64 21.43 -25.14
CA HIS A 30 4.74 22.36 -25.42
C HIS A 30 6.15 21.79 -25.18
N MET A 31 6.28 20.68 -24.44
CA MET A 31 7.58 20.12 -24.05
C MET A 31 7.77 18.69 -24.55
N GLU A 32 9.03 18.32 -24.80
CA GLU A 32 9.40 16.96 -25.18
C GLU A 32 9.11 15.96 -24.05
N VAL A 33 9.52 16.32 -22.83
CA VAL A 33 9.29 15.50 -21.63
C VAL A 33 7.86 15.71 -21.14
N ARG A 34 7.06 14.64 -21.25
CA ARG A 34 5.63 14.64 -20.90
C ARG A 34 5.39 14.63 -19.38
N TYR A 35 4.40 15.42 -18.98
CA TYR A 35 3.82 15.39 -17.66
C TYR A 35 2.90 14.18 -17.49
N THR A 36 2.10 13.81 -18.48
CA THR A 36 1.21 12.64 -18.33
C THR A 36 2.02 11.34 -18.17
N ASP A 37 1.59 10.48 -17.26
CA ASP A 37 2.13 9.12 -17.11
C ASP A 37 1.80 8.30 -18.36
N VAL A 38 2.76 7.53 -18.88
CA VAL A 38 2.56 6.66 -20.05
C VAL A 38 1.44 5.66 -19.78
N ASP A 39 1.33 5.16 -18.55
CA ASP A 39 0.27 4.22 -18.18
C ASP A 39 -1.13 4.84 -18.32
N TYR A 40 -1.27 6.16 -18.15
CA TYR A 40 -2.55 6.84 -18.33
C TYR A 40 -3.07 6.76 -19.77
N LEU A 41 -2.16 6.78 -20.75
CA LEU A 41 -2.51 6.59 -22.16
C LEU A 41 -2.94 5.14 -22.40
N VAL A 42 -2.23 4.17 -21.84
CA VAL A 42 -2.61 2.75 -21.90
C VAL A 42 -4.00 2.51 -21.31
N PHE A 43 -4.32 3.16 -20.17
CA PHE A 43 -5.65 3.06 -19.58
C PHE A 43 -6.73 3.70 -20.45
N SER A 44 -6.44 4.87 -21.02
CA SER A 44 -7.38 5.62 -21.85
C SER A 44 -7.70 4.90 -23.16
N ASP A 45 -6.70 4.28 -23.77
CA ASP A 45 -6.89 3.44 -24.96
C ASP A 45 -7.75 2.20 -24.63
N ALA A 46 -7.44 1.51 -23.53
CA ALA A 46 -8.23 0.37 -23.06
C ALA A 46 -9.69 0.74 -22.75
N ALA A 47 -9.90 1.92 -22.14
CA ALA A 47 -11.22 2.48 -21.89
C ALA A 47 -11.97 2.82 -23.19
N SER A 48 -11.27 3.33 -24.21
CA SER A 48 -11.83 3.60 -25.54
C SER A 48 -12.28 2.32 -26.25
N PHE A 49 -11.49 1.24 -26.16
CA PHE A 49 -11.89 -0.08 -26.65
C PHE A 49 -13.16 -0.58 -25.96
N MET A 50 -13.24 -0.48 -24.63
CA MET A 50 -14.44 -0.87 -23.88
C MET A 50 -15.66 -0.02 -24.26
N ALA A 51 -15.49 1.30 -24.45
CA ALA A 51 -16.56 2.19 -24.90
C ALA A 51 -17.11 1.80 -26.28
N SER A 52 -16.26 1.21 -27.13
CA SER A 52 -16.62 0.71 -28.46
C SER A 52 -17.17 -0.73 -28.44
N GLY A 53 -17.37 -1.33 -27.26
CA GLY A 53 -17.83 -2.71 -27.11
C GLY A 53 -16.74 -3.78 -27.29
N GLU A 54 -15.47 -3.38 -27.34
CA GLU A 54 -14.35 -4.27 -27.54
C GLU A 54 -13.62 -4.63 -26.22
N SER A 55 -12.71 -5.61 -26.29
CA SER A 55 -11.87 -6.01 -25.16
C SER A 55 -10.86 -4.92 -24.81
N PRO A 56 -10.68 -4.54 -23.53
CA PRO A 56 -9.62 -3.61 -23.12
C PRO A 56 -8.21 -4.17 -23.41
N TYR A 57 -8.08 -5.50 -23.53
CA TYR A 57 -6.82 -6.19 -23.81
C TYR A 57 -6.38 -6.10 -25.27
N LYS A 58 -7.21 -5.54 -26.17
CA LYS A 58 -6.75 -5.13 -27.50
C LYS A 58 -5.67 -4.04 -27.43
N ARG A 59 -5.66 -3.24 -26.36
CA ARG A 59 -4.53 -2.38 -26.07
C ARG A 59 -3.37 -3.24 -25.58
N THR A 60 -2.32 -3.33 -26.41
CA THR A 60 -1.04 -3.94 -26.02
C THR A 60 -0.56 -3.31 -24.71
N THR A 61 0.14 -4.09 -23.88
CA THR A 61 0.67 -3.65 -22.57
C THR A 61 -0.38 -3.21 -21.53
N TYR A 62 -1.69 -3.40 -21.78
CA TYR A 62 -2.69 -3.26 -20.71
C TYR A 62 -2.59 -4.49 -19.77
N ARG A 63 -2.13 -4.27 -18.54
CA ARG A 63 -1.86 -5.32 -17.52
C ARG A 63 -2.72 -5.18 -16.25
N TYR A 64 -3.90 -4.59 -16.40
CA TYR A 64 -4.76 -4.16 -15.28
C TYR A 64 -6.13 -4.85 -15.34
N SER A 65 -6.86 -4.83 -14.23
CA SER A 65 -8.24 -5.33 -14.19
C SER A 65 -9.14 -4.52 -15.13
N PRO A 66 -10.13 -5.13 -15.82
CA PRO A 66 -11.07 -4.38 -16.66
C PRO A 66 -11.87 -3.33 -15.91
N LEU A 67 -12.00 -3.46 -14.57
CA LEU A 67 -12.63 -2.43 -13.72
C LEU A 67 -11.95 -1.06 -13.86
N LEU A 68 -10.62 -1.04 -14.03
CA LEU A 68 -9.90 0.23 -14.18
C LEU A 68 -10.26 0.91 -15.49
N ALA A 69 -10.20 0.19 -16.61
CA ALA A 69 -10.61 0.71 -17.92
C ALA A 69 -12.10 1.12 -17.91
N PHE A 70 -12.97 0.35 -17.25
CA PHE A 70 -14.38 0.69 -17.09
C PHE A 70 -14.59 2.05 -16.39
N LEU A 71 -13.91 2.30 -15.28
CA LEU A 71 -13.97 3.59 -14.55
C LEU A 71 -13.46 4.78 -15.39
N LEU A 72 -12.67 4.48 -16.41
CA LEU A 72 -12.05 5.46 -17.31
C LEU A 72 -12.75 5.59 -18.66
N ILE A 73 -13.85 4.88 -18.92
CA ILE A 73 -14.67 5.08 -20.13
C ILE A 73 -14.99 6.57 -20.38
N PRO A 74 -15.30 7.39 -19.36
CA PRO A 74 -15.52 8.81 -19.61
C PRO A 74 -14.32 9.59 -20.16
N ASN A 75 -13.10 9.02 -20.17
CA ASN A 75 -11.95 9.62 -20.86
C ASN A 75 -12.20 9.76 -22.37
N SER A 76 -12.93 8.82 -22.98
CA SER A 76 -13.24 8.86 -24.42
C SER A 76 -14.53 9.62 -24.74
N ILE A 77 -15.46 9.68 -23.79
CA ILE A 77 -16.81 10.25 -24.00
C ILE A 77 -16.92 11.71 -23.52
N ILE A 78 -16.33 12.05 -22.37
CA ILE A 78 -16.46 13.37 -21.74
C ILE A 78 -15.22 14.22 -22.00
N HIS A 79 -14.08 13.80 -21.47
CA HIS A 79 -12.82 14.53 -21.61
C HIS A 79 -11.62 13.64 -21.28
N ARG A 80 -10.53 13.75 -22.05
CA ARG A 80 -9.32 12.91 -21.89
C ARG A 80 -8.72 12.95 -20.49
N SER A 81 -8.85 14.06 -19.77
CA SER A 81 -8.32 14.24 -18.41
C SER A 81 -9.26 13.75 -17.29
N TRP A 82 -10.43 13.15 -17.61
CA TRP A 82 -11.39 12.67 -16.61
C TRP A 82 -10.73 11.81 -15.52
N GLY A 83 -9.93 10.82 -15.92
CA GLY A 83 -9.21 9.95 -15.00
C GLY A 83 -8.24 10.69 -14.09
N LYS A 84 -7.54 11.73 -14.58
CA LYS A 84 -6.67 12.58 -13.74
C LYS A 84 -7.46 13.26 -12.62
N PHE A 85 -8.67 13.76 -12.92
CA PHE A 85 -9.56 14.33 -11.90
C PHE A 85 -10.09 13.28 -10.93
N LEU A 86 -10.49 12.09 -11.43
CA LEU A 86 -10.93 10.97 -10.60
C LEU A 86 -9.84 10.54 -9.61
N PHE A 87 -8.61 10.33 -10.09
CA PHE A 87 -7.48 9.92 -9.26
C PHE A 87 -7.09 11.01 -8.27
N SER A 88 -7.13 12.28 -8.68
CA SER A 88 -6.88 13.41 -7.79
C SER A 88 -7.95 13.56 -6.70
N ALA A 89 -9.22 13.29 -7.01
CA ALA A 89 -10.30 13.29 -6.02
C ALA A 89 -10.13 12.17 -4.99
N LEU A 90 -9.71 10.99 -5.44
CA LEU A 90 -9.39 9.86 -4.55
C LEU A 90 -8.17 10.13 -3.70
N ASP A 91 -7.18 10.85 -4.22
CA ASP A 91 -6.00 11.27 -3.46
C ASP A 91 -6.36 12.23 -2.31
N LEU A 92 -7.31 13.15 -2.53
CA LEU A 92 -7.91 13.98 -1.47
C LEU A 92 -8.68 13.11 -0.45
N LEU A 93 -9.41 12.10 -0.93
CA LEU A 93 -10.13 11.16 -0.08
C LEU A 93 -9.18 10.34 0.81
N VAL A 94 -8.00 9.95 0.30
CA VAL A 94 -6.94 9.33 1.11
C VAL A 94 -6.51 10.27 2.25
N GLY A 95 -6.31 11.56 1.98
CA GLY A 95 -6.04 12.56 3.01
C GLY A 95 -7.14 12.63 4.09
N TRP A 96 -8.41 12.60 3.67
CA TRP A 96 -9.55 12.55 4.59
C TRP A 96 -9.62 11.25 5.41
N PHE A 97 -9.29 10.10 4.80
CA PHE A 97 -9.24 8.82 5.51
C PHE A 97 -8.08 8.75 6.51
N ILE A 98 -6.91 9.31 6.19
CA ILE A 98 -5.80 9.48 7.14
C ILE A 98 -6.31 10.26 8.36
N TYR A 99 -6.93 11.42 8.13
CA TYR A 99 -7.51 12.24 9.21
C TYR A 99 -8.49 11.41 10.06
N THR A 100 -9.42 10.71 9.42
CA THR A 100 -10.45 9.90 10.08
C THR A 100 -9.84 8.79 10.95
N ILE A 101 -8.86 8.04 10.44
CA ILE A 101 -8.18 6.96 11.18
C ILE A 101 -7.49 7.52 12.43
N LEU A 102 -6.78 8.63 12.30
CA LEU A 102 -6.09 9.26 13.42
C LEU A 102 -7.07 9.81 14.48
N LYS A 103 -8.19 10.42 14.05
CA LYS A 103 -9.26 10.87 14.94
C LYS A 103 -9.95 9.71 15.67
N LEU A 104 -10.16 8.57 15.02
CA LEU A 104 -10.71 7.37 15.67
C LEU A 104 -9.81 6.86 16.81
N ARG A 105 -8.48 7.06 16.71
CA ARG A 105 -7.52 6.76 17.80
C ARG A 105 -7.29 7.93 18.75
N LYS A 106 -8.09 9.00 18.68
CA LYS A 106 -8.00 10.22 19.51
C LYS A 106 -6.61 10.89 19.47
N VAL A 107 -5.96 10.87 18.31
CA VAL A 107 -4.71 11.62 18.10
C VAL A 107 -5.01 13.13 18.16
N PRO A 108 -4.13 13.94 18.78
CA PRO A 108 -4.26 15.40 18.82
C PRO A 108 -4.41 16.04 17.44
N GLU A 109 -5.20 17.11 17.36
CA GLU A 109 -5.56 17.76 16.09
C GLU A 109 -4.34 18.22 15.28
N ASN A 110 -3.32 18.76 15.94
CA ASN A 110 -2.09 19.20 15.31
C ASN A 110 -1.32 18.07 14.61
N LEU A 111 -1.26 16.89 15.24
CA LEU A 111 -0.61 15.71 14.66
C LEU A 111 -1.43 15.11 13.52
N CYS A 112 -2.76 15.10 13.65
CA CYS A 112 -3.66 14.71 12.56
C CYS A 112 -3.43 15.60 11.34
N MET A 113 -3.43 16.92 11.52
CA MET A 113 -3.23 17.88 10.43
C MET A 113 -1.83 17.77 9.81
N TYR A 114 -0.79 17.57 10.62
CA TYR A 114 0.56 17.32 10.11
C TYR A 114 0.62 16.07 9.21
N SER A 115 0.05 14.94 9.67
CA SER A 115 -0.01 13.71 8.88
C SER A 115 -0.79 13.89 7.57
N VAL A 116 -1.90 14.63 7.58
CA VAL A 116 -2.66 14.95 6.36
C VAL A 116 -1.82 15.78 5.39
N VAL A 117 -1.13 16.81 5.88
CA VAL A 117 -0.26 17.66 5.06
C VAL A 117 0.88 16.86 4.43
N VAL A 118 1.49 15.93 5.18
CA VAL A 118 2.53 15.03 4.67
C VAL A 118 2.03 14.18 3.49
N TRP A 119 0.77 13.79 3.45
CA TRP A 119 0.21 13.09 2.28
C TRP A 119 -0.15 14.06 1.15
N LEU A 120 -0.90 15.11 1.46
CA LEU A 120 -1.53 15.96 0.45
C LEU A 120 -0.54 16.88 -0.29
N PHE A 121 0.59 17.22 0.35
CA PHE A 121 1.61 18.12 -0.19
C PHE A 121 2.97 17.46 -0.37
N ASN A 122 3.05 16.13 -0.30
CA ASN A 122 4.24 15.41 -0.73
C ASN A 122 4.32 15.45 -2.27
N PRO A 123 5.43 15.94 -2.85
CA PRO A 123 5.58 16.07 -4.30
C PRO A 123 5.44 14.75 -5.04
N PHE A 124 5.76 13.63 -4.40
CA PHE A 124 5.59 12.33 -5.01
C PHE A 124 4.11 11.93 -5.14
N THR A 125 3.30 12.16 -4.11
CA THR A 125 1.91 11.69 -4.06
C THR A 125 0.99 12.59 -4.88
N PHE A 126 1.11 13.92 -4.74
CA PHE A 126 0.25 14.83 -5.49
C PHE A 126 0.52 14.80 -6.99
N THR A 127 1.76 14.48 -7.43
CA THR A 127 2.06 14.37 -8.86
C THR A 127 1.51 13.08 -9.46
N ILE A 128 1.50 11.97 -8.72
CA ILE A 128 1.06 10.68 -9.27
C ILE A 128 -0.41 10.70 -9.68
N GLY A 129 -1.28 11.26 -8.83
CA GLY A 129 -2.70 11.41 -9.18
C GLY A 129 -2.92 12.35 -10.37
N THR A 130 -2.23 13.49 -10.40
CA THR A 130 -2.40 14.50 -11.46
C THR A 130 -1.75 14.09 -12.79
N ARG A 131 -0.71 13.24 -12.77
CA ARG A 131 -0.11 12.62 -13.97
C ARG A 131 -0.99 11.53 -14.58
N GLY A 132 -2.03 11.06 -13.87
CA GLY A 132 -2.97 10.05 -14.37
C GLY A 132 -2.68 8.63 -13.91
N ASN A 133 -1.93 8.43 -12.83
CA ASN A 133 -1.73 7.10 -12.28
C ASN A 133 -2.88 6.70 -11.34
N CYS A 134 -3.32 5.44 -11.40
CA CYS A 134 -4.48 4.95 -10.67
C CYS A 134 -4.20 4.51 -9.22
N GLU A 135 -2.96 4.58 -8.72
CA GLU A 135 -2.61 4.18 -7.35
C GLU A 135 -3.49 4.80 -6.23
N PRO A 136 -4.00 6.05 -6.34
CA PRO A 136 -4.90 6.61 -5.34
C PRO A 136 -6.19 5.79 -5.10
N ILE A 137 -6.69 5.06 -6.11
CA ILE A 137 -7.84 4.14 -5.93
C ILE A 137 -7.50 3.09 -4.88
N VAL A 138 -6.36 2.42 -5.06
CA VAL A 138 -5.93 1.31 -4.21
C VAL A 138 -5.64 1.81 -2.80
N CYS A 139 -4.98 2.95 -2.68
CA CYS A 139 -4.71 3.60 -1.40
C CYS A 139 -6.01 3.92 -0.64
N ALA A 140 -6.99 4.52 -1.31
CA ALA A 140 -8.28 4.84 -0.70
C ALA A 140 -9.02 3.58 -0.21
N MET A 141 -9.01 2.50 -1.01
CA MET A 141 -9.62 1.21 -0.62
C MET A 141 -8.92 0.58 0.59
N ILE A 142 -7.58 0.59 0.65
CA ILE A 142 -6.82 0.06 1.80
C ILE A 142 -7.14 0.84 3.08
N LEU A 143 -7.15 2.18 3.02
CA LEU A 143 -7.49 2.99 4.19
C LEU A 143 -8.96 2.82 4.60
N TRP A 144 -9.86 2.65 3.64
CA TRP A 144 -11.26 2.35 3.93
C TRP A 144 -11.42 1.00 4.65
N ILE A 145 -10.65 -0.03 4.26
CA ILE A 145 -10.63 -1.33 4.95
C ILE A 145 -10.18 -1.13 6.41
N ILE A 146 -9.13 -0.35 6.66
CA ILE A 146 -8.69 -0.03 8.04
C ILE A 146 -9.82 0.65 8.83
N ILE A 147 -10.51 1.64 8.24
CA ILE A 147 -11.64 2.32 8.89
C ILE A 147 -12.77 1.33 9.22
N CYS A 148 -13.11 0.43 8.30
CA CYS A 148 -14.14 -0.58 8.50
C CYS A 148 -13.77 -1.52 9.66
N LEU A 149 -12.52 -1.98 9.72
CA LEU A 149 -12.03 -2.82 10.81
C LEU A 149 -12.06 -2.09 12.15
N MET A 150 -11.61 -0.83 12.20
CA MET A 150 -11.63 0.00 13.41
C MET A 150 -13.05 0.27 13.92
N LYS A 151 -14.03 0.38 13.02
CA LYS A 151 -15.46 0.53 13.38
C LYS A 151 -16.14 -0.81 13.69
N GLY A 152 -15.47 -1.94 13.51
CA GLY A 152 -16.04 -3.28 13.73
C GLY A 152 -16.86 -3.85 12.56
N ASN A 153 -16.93 -3.17 11.42
CA ASN A 153 -17.64 -3.63 10.23
C ASN A 153 -16.75 -4.58 9.40
N VAL A 154 -16.58 -5.80 9.90
CA VAL A 154 -15.73 -6.81 9.26
C VAL A 154 -16.28 -7.26 7.90
N LEU A 155 -17.61 -7.24 7.71
CA LEU A 155 -18.24 -7.64 6.45
C LEU A 155 -17.87 -6.68 5.32
N GLN A 156 -17.99 -5.37 5.58
CA GLN A 156 -17.58 -4.35 4.62
C GLN A 156 -16.07 -4.40 4.37
N ALA A 157 -15.26 -4.59 5.41
CA ALA A 157 -13.82 -4.77 5.25
C ALA A 157 -13.49 -5.95 4.33
N ALA A 158 -14.17 -7.10 4.49
CA ALA A 158 -13.97 -8.28 3.66
C ALA A 158 -14.36 -8.06 2.20
N PHE A 159 -15.50 -7.39 1.95
CA PHE A 159 -15.95 -7.04 0.60
C PHE A 159 -14.92 -6.17 -0.12
N TRP A 160 -14.50 -5.06 0.50
CA TRP A 160 -13.52 -4.15 -0.09
C TRP A 160 -12.14 -4.80 -0.23
N TYR A 161 -11.77 -5.71 0.68
CA TYR A 161 -10.53 -6.47 0.57
C TYR A 161 -10.52 -7.41 -0.65
N GLY A 162 -11.59 -8.17 -0.87
CA GLY A 162 -11.71 -9.01 -2.07
C GLY A 162 -11.66 -8.18 -3.37
N LEU A 163 -12.33 -7.02 -3.37
CA LEU A 163 -12.35 -6.12 -4.52
C LEU A 163 -10.97 -5.48 -4.79
N VAL A 164 -10.26 -5.03 -3.75
CA VAL A 164 -8.95 -4.37 -3.96
C VAL A 164 -7.90 -5.36 -4.45
N VAL A 165 -7.90 -6.60 -3.95
CA VAL A 165 -7.00 -7.67 -4.41
C VAL A 165 -7.29 -8.06 -5.86
N HIS A 166 -8.56 -8.02 -6.28
CA HIS A 166 -8.92 -8.23 -7.68
C HIS A 166 -8.47 -7.05 -8.58
N LEU A 167 -8.60 -5.81 -8.10
CA LEU A 167 -8.18 -4.62 -8.84
C LEU A 167 -6.66 -4.57 -9.03
N ARG A 168 -5.91 -4.88 -7.96
CA ARG A 168 -4.45 -5.03 -7.95
C ARG A 168 -4.07 -6.16 -7.01
N ILE A 169 -3.15 -7.04 -7.40
CA ILE A 169 -2.87 -8.25 -6.63
C ILE A 169 -2.08 -7.99 -5.34
N TYR A 170 -1.18 -6.99 -5.31
CA TYR A 170 -0.24 -6.81 -4.20
C TYR A 170 -0.86 -6.70 -2.79
N PRO A 171 -2.07 -6.14 -2.57
CA PRO A 171 -2.72 -6.12 -1.24
C PRO A 171 -3.02 -7.51 -0.68
N ILE A 172 -2.82 -8.59 -1.45
CA ILE A 172 -2.85 -9.97 -0.95
C ILE A 172 -1.91 -10.18 0.24
N ILE A 173 -0.81 -9.42 0.33
CA ILE A 173 0.13 -9.49 1.47
C ILE A 173 -0.53 -9.11 2.82
N TYR A 174 -1.67 -8.42 2.79
CA TYR A 174 -2.42 -8.01 3.98
C TYR A 174 -3.41 -9.06 4.49
N ALA A 175 -3.55 -10.21 3.82
CA ALA A 175 -4.52 -11.23 4.23
C ALA A 175 -4.25 -11.73 5.66
N LEU A 176 -3.00 -12.15 5.90
CA LEU A 176 -2.58 -12.72 7.18
C LEU A 176 -2.64 -11.72 8.36
N PRO A 177 -2.09 -10.49 8.29
CA PRO A 177 -2.20 -9.54 9.41
C PRO A 177 -3.65 -9.17 9.72
N ILE A 178 -4.53 -9.02 8.71
CA ILE A 178 -5.95 -8.73 8.96
C ILE A 178 -6.62 -9.91 9.69
N ILE A 179 -6.36 -11.15 9.27
CA ILE A 179 -6.88 -12.34 9.95
C ILE A 179 -6.39 -12.41 11.39
N LEU A 180 -5.09 -12.18 11.64
CA LEU A 180 -4.52 -12.22 12.99
C LEU A 180 -5.16 -11.19 13.92
N VAL A 181 -5.43 -9.98 13.41
CA VAL A 181 -6.06 -8.88 14.16
C VAL A 181 -7.52 -9.16 14.51
N LEU A 182 -8.23 -9.95 13.71
CA LEU A 182 -9.62 -10.37 13.97
C LEU A 182 -9.75 -11.42 15.09
N ASP A 183 -8.91 -11.31 16.12
CA ASP A 183 -8.92 -12.20 17.28
C ASP A 183 -10.20 -12.01 18.13
N PRO A 184 -10.82 -13.11 18.62
CA PRO A 184 -11.98 -13.06 19.51
C PRO A 184 -11.80 -12.18 20.74
N ASP A 185 -10.57 -12.08 21.26
CA ASP A 185 -10.30 -11.28 22.45
C ASP A 185 -10.43 -9.77 22.18
N PHE A 186 -10.33 -9.35 20.91
CA PHE A 186 -10.55 -7.97 20.46
C PHE A 186 -11.96 -7.76 19.88
N PHE A 187 -12.52 -8.77 19.22
CA PHE A 187 -13.78 -8.69 18.47
C PHE A 187 -14.88 -9.59 19.03
N GLN A 188 -15.42 -9.22 20.20
CA GLN A 188 -16.56 -9.92 20.82
C GLN A 188 -17.85 -9.78 19.99
N SER A 189 -18.72 -10.79 20.03
CA SER A 189 -19.98 -10.80 19.28
C SER A 189 -20.94 -9.71 19.79
N GLY A 190 -21.52 -8.92 18.88
CA GLY A 190 -22.54 -7.91 19.21
C GLY A 190 -22.02 -6.57 19.76
N LEU A 191 -20.70 -6.41 19.95
CA LEU A 191 -20.10 -5.18 20.46
C LEU A 191 -19.07 -4.62 19.46
N ASN A 192 -19.00 -3.29 19.37
CA ASN A 192 -17.95 -2.63 18.60
C ASN A 192 -16.59 -2.81 19.29
N PRO A 193 -15.51 -2.98 18.53
CA PRO A 193 -14.18 -3.14 19.09
C PRO A 193 -13.74 -1.87 19.81
N LYS A 194 -13.05 -2.02 20.94
CA LYS A 194 -12.50 -0.88 21.69
C LYS A 194 -11.13 -0.53 21.14
N LEU A 195 -10.98 0.69 20.64
CA LEU A 195 -9.72 1.18 20.09
C LEU A 195 -8.80 1.69 21.19
N GLN A 196 -7.50 1.44 21.05
CA GLN A 196 -6.50 2.03 21.91
C GLN A 196 -6.32 3.51 21.58
N ASN A 197 -6.57 4.37 22.58
CA ASN A 197 -6.39 5.81 22.45
C ASN A 197 -4.89 6.16 22.38
N TRP A 198 -4.59 7.21 21.62
CA TRP A 198 -3.25 7.76 21.56
C TRP A 198 -2.82 8.33 22.92
N SER A 199 -1.57 8.07 23.30
CA SER A 199 -0.95 8.62 24.51
C SER A 199 0.44 9.18 24.23
N SER A 200 0.64 10.45 24.60
CA SER A 200 1.93 11.13 24.55
C SER A 200 2.90 10.60 25.61
N SER A 201 2.38 10.21 26.78
CA SER A 201 3.19 9.80 27.92
C SER A 201 3.86 8.44 27.67
N GLN A 202 5.10 8.33 28.15
CA GLN A 202 5.74 7.06 28.44
C GLN A 202 4.97 6.38 29.57
N GLY A 203 3.80 5.80 29.26
CA GLY A 203 3.40 4.62 30.02
C GLY A 203 4.57 3.67 29.91
N LYS A 204 5.06 3.17 31.06
CA LYS A 204 5.92 1.97 31.11
C LYS A 204 5.42 1.06 29.99
N THR A 205 6.33 0.54 29.16
CA THR A 205 6.03 -0.68 28.37
C THR A 205 5.08 -1.47 29.24
N PRO A 206 3.84 -1.79 28.80
CA PRO A 206 3.03 -2.71 29.58
C PRO A 206 4.03 -3.82 29.88
N GLN A 207 4.40 -3.98 31.16
CA GLN A 207 5.25 -5.08 31.56
C GLN A 207 4.60 -6.22 30.84
N SER A 208 5.36 -6.86 29.94
CA SER A 208 4.96 -8.09 29.29
C SER A 208 4.30 -8.88 30.40
N HIS A 209 2.96 -8.83 30.44
CA HIS A 209 2.22 -9.40 31.54
C HIS A 209 2.44 -10.83 31.21
N ASN A 210 3.38 -11.44 31.95
CA ASN A 210 4.14 -12.61 31.59
C ASN A 210 3.40 -13.32 30.48
N ARG A 211 3.93 -13.29 29.24
CA ARG A 211 3.61 -14.35 28.30
C ARG A 211 3.93 -15.60 29.10
N VAL A 212 2.90 -16.13 29.75
CA VAL A 212 2.82 -17.50 30.17
C VAL A 212 3.09 -18.17 28.83
N THR A 213 4.34 -18.59 28.66
CA THR A 213 4.75 -19.68 27.79
C THR A 213 4.01 -20.91 28.31
N GLY A 214 2.69 -20.83 28.34
CA GLY A 214 1.79 -21.95 28.37
C GLY A 214 1.93 -22.49 26.98
N GLN A 215 2.51 -23.67 26.92
CA GLN A 215 2.36 -24.65 25.87
C GLN A 215 1.01 -24.40 25.16
N TYR A 216 1.03 -23.62 24.09
CA TYR A 216 -0.15 -23.44 23.25
C TYR A 216 -0.30 -24.79 22.59
N ASP A 217 -1.20 -25.60 23.14
CA ASP A 217 -1.64 -26.82 22.49
C ASP A 217 -1.95 -26.44 21.04
N LEU A 218 -1.29 -27.10 20.08
CA LEU A 218 -1.39 -26.79 18.66
C LEU A 218 -2.87 -26.77 18.23
N VAL A 219 -3.68 -27.59 18.90
CA VAL A 219 -5.14 -27.65 18.77
C VAL A 219 -5.84 -26.37 19.20
N THR A 220 -5.40 -25.70 20.27
CA THR A 220 -5.98 -24.42 20.73
C THR A 220 -5.55 -23.26 19.83
N ALA A 221 -4.32 -23.28 19.31
CA ALA A 221 -3.87 -22.33 18.29
C ALA A 221 -4.61 -22.52 16.95
N LEU A 222 -4.85 -23.78 16.53
CA LEU A 222 -5.66 -24.09 15.35
C LEU A 222 -7.13 -23.69 15.56
N LYS A 223 -7.73 -23.98 16.72
CA LYS A 223 -9.10 -23.56 17.05
C LYS A 223 -9.25 -22.03 17.11
N SER A 224 -8.21 -21.29 17.53
CA SER A 224 -8.26 -19.84 17.51
C SER A 224 -8.22 -19.27 16.08
N VAL A 225 -7.66 -19.99 15.10
CA VAL A 225 -7.71 -19.58 13.68
C VAL A 225 -9.14 -19.65 13.11
N PHE A 226 -9.94 -20.64 13.51
CA PHE A 226 -11.30 -20.89 12.99
C PHE A 226 -12.39 -20.11 13.72
N THR A 227 -12.23 -18.79 13.82
CA THR A 227 -13.27 -17.93 14.43
C THR A 227 -14.28 -17.48 13.39
N ARG A 228 -15.53 -17.27 13.82
CA ARG A 228 -16.63 -16.85 12.92
C ARG A 228 -16.24 -15.63 12.08
N ARG A 229 -15.55 -14.65 12.66
CA ARG A 229 -15.13 -13.43 11.95
C ARG A 229 -13.98 -13.67 10.98
N ARG A 230 -12.99 -14.50 11.33
CA ARG A 230 -11.88 -14.87 10.43
C ARG A 230 -12.40 -15.67 9.23
N ILE A 231 -13.26 -16.66 9.47
CA ILE A 231 -13.92 -17.46 8.42
C ILE A 231 -14.81 -16.57 7.55
N MET A 232 -15.66 -15.74 8.15
CA MET A 232 -16.51 -14.81 7.40
C MET A 232 -15.68 -13.84 6.55
N PHE A 233 -14.59 -13.29 7.10
CA PHE A 233 -13.71 -12.42 6.34
C PHE A 233 -13.14 -13.15 5.13
N GLY A 234 -12.53 -14.33 5.34
CA GLY A 234 -11.92 -15.12 4.27
C GLY A 234 -12.92 -15.57 3.20
N LEU A 235 -14.11 -16.05 3.60
CA LEU A 235 -15.15 -16.50 2.67
C LEU A 235 -15.71 -15.33 1.85
N VAL A 236 -16.02 -14.19 2.49
CA VAL A 236 -16.58 -13.04 1.77
C VAL A 236 -15.54 -12.41 0.85
N SER A 237 -14.30 -12.20 1.32
CA SER A 237 -13.26 -11.64 0.45
C SER A 237 -12.92 -12.58 -0.69
N GLY A 238 -12.84 -13.89 -0.42
CA GLY A 238 -12.61 -14.91 -1.44
C GLY A 238 -13.75 -14.97 -2.46
N ALA A 239 -15.01 -14.92 -2.01
CA ALA A 239 -16.18 -14.92 -2.88
C ALA A 239 -16.21 -13.69 -3.80
N VAL A 240 -15.93 -12.49 -3.28
CA VAL A 240 -15.87 -11.26 -4.10
C VAL A 240 -14.73 -11.35 -5.13
N PHE A 241 -13.54 -11.77 -4.70
CA PHE A 241 -12.40 -11.93 -5.61
C PHE A 241 -12.70 -12.94 -6.73
N LEU A 242 -13.23 -14.11 -6.37
CA LEU A 242 -13.57 -15.18 -7.33
C LEU A 242 -14.73 -14.79 -8.24
N PHE A 243 -15.73 -14.08 -7.71
CA PHE A 243 -16.84 -13.57 -8.51
C PHE A 243 -16.37 -12.57 -9.56
N CYS A 244 -15.60 -11.55 -9.17
CA CYS A 244 -15.04 -10.58 -10.12
C CYS A 244 -14.13 -11.26 -11.15
N THR A 245 -13.27 -12.19 -10.69
CA THR A 245 -12.38 -12.95 -11.58
C THR A 245 -13.16 -13.82 -12.55
N GLY A 246 -14.20 -14.53 -12.08
CA GLY A 246 -15.07 -15.34 -12.92
C GLY A 246 -15.88 -14.53 -13.93
N LEU A 247 -16.39 -13.37 -13.52
CA LEU A 247 -17.10 -12.43 -14.39
C LEU A 247 -16.19 -11.95 -15.53
N PHE A 248 -14.99 -11.46 -15.22
CA PHE A 248 -14.07 -10.98 -16.25
C PHE A 248 -13.43 -12.08 -17.08
N PHE A 249 -13.27 -13.28 -16.52
CA PHE A 249 -12.89 -14.46 -17.30
C PHE A 249 -14.00 -14.87 -18.27
N TYR A 250 -15.27 -14.77 -17.88
CA TYR A 250 -16.38 -15.02 -18.79
C TYR A 250 -16.39 -14.01 -19.96
N LEU A 251 -16.12 -12.74 -19.69
CA LEU A 251 -16.10 -11.67 -20.70
C LEU A 251 -14.87 -11.69 -21.61
N TYR A 252 -13.67 -11.87 -21.06
CA TYR A 252 -12.39 -11.65 -21.75
C TYR A 252 -11.47 -12.88 -21.79
N ARG A 253 -11.93 -14.02 -21.25
CA ARG A 253 -11.24 -15.32 -21.34
C ARG A 253 -9.80 -15.26 -20.80
N TRP A 254 -8.90 -15.97 -21.46
CA TRP A 254 -7.52 -16.17 -21.03
C TRP A 254 -6.68 -14.89 -21.06
N GLU A 255 -6.99 -13.95 -21.97
CA GLU A 255 -6.28 -12.66 -22.04
C GLU A 255 -6.38 -11.90 -20.73
N PHE A 256 -7.57 -11.81 -20.14
CA PHE A 256 -7.76 -11.20 -18.82
C PHE A 256 -6.92 -11.91 -17.75
N LEU A 257 -7.03 -13.23 -17.66
CA LEU A 257 -6.38 -13.99 -16.59
C LEU A 257 -4.87 -13.88 -16.69
N HIS A 258 -4.32 -13.95 -17.91
CA HIS A 258 -2.91 -13.77 -18.14
C HIS A 258 -2.47 -12.35 -17.80
N GLU A 259 -3.08 -11.33 -18.40
CA GLU A 259 -2.56 -9.97 -18.38
C GLU A 259 -2.81 -9.24 -17.06
N ALA A 260 -3.98 -9.43 -16.44
CA ALA A 260 -4.32 -8.76 -15.18
C ALA A 260 -3.80 -9.50 -13.95
N LEU A 261 -3.67 -10.83 -14.01
CA LEU A 261 -3.35 -11.66 -12.84
C LEU A 261 -2.01 -12.40 -12.95
N LEU A 262 -1.87 -13.32 -13.89
CA LEU A 262 -0.73 -14.25 -13.93
C LEU A 262 0.59 -13.58 -14.36
N TYR A 263 0.52 -12.58 -15.23
CA TYR A 263 1.68 -11.84 -15.73
C TYR A 263 2.54 -11.29 -14.60
N HIS A 264 1.92 -10.82 -13.50
CA HIS A 264 2.65 -10.25 -12.36
C HIS A 264 3.49 -11.26 -11.58
N LEU A 265 3.15 -12.56 -11.65
CA LEU A 265 3.94 -13.63 -11.02
C LEU A 265 5.20 -13.93 -11.83
N THR A 266 5.11 -13.90 -13.16
CA THR A 266 6.22 -14.21 -14.06
C THR A 266 7.00 -12.99 -14.50
N ARG A 267 6.48 -11.77 -14.31
CA ARG A 267 7.08 -10.51 -14.76
C ARG A 267 8.57 -10.43 -14.40
N THR A 268 9.37 -10.14 -15.40
CA THR A 268 10.77 -9.77 -15.29
C THR A 268 10.95 -8.44 -15.99
N ASP A 269 11.79 -7.58 -15.43
CA ASP A 269 12.07 -6.27 -16.02
C ASP A 269 13.59 -6.03 -15.97
N PRO A 270 14.30 -6.22 -17.09
CA PRO A 270 15.74 -5.99 -17.15
C PRO A 270 16.11 -4.51 -17.29
N ARG A 271 15.13 -3.63 -17.53
CA ARG A 271 15.32 -2.18 -17.69
C ARG A 271 14.56 -1.45 -16.59
N HIS A 272 14.92 -0.20 -16.29
CA HIS A 272 14.15 0.66 -15.39
C HIS A 272 13.76 0.00 -14.03
N ASN A 273 14.63 -0.88 -13.49
CA ASN A 273 14.32 -1.71 -12.33
C ASN A 273 15.35 -1.48 -11.22
N PHE A 274 14.91 -0.88 -10.11
CA PHE A 274 15.79 -0.58 -8.95
C PHE A 274 16.30 -1.84 -8.24
N SER A 275 15.71 -3.00 -8.52
CA SER A 275 16.01 -4.25 -7.84
C SER A 275 17.42 -4.75 -8.14
N ILE A 276 18.10 -5.31 -7.12
CA ILE A 276 19.40 -5.98 -7.29
C ILE A 276 19.36 -7.12 -8.33
N TYR A 277 18.17 -7.66 -8.60
CA TYR A 277 17.95 -8.75 -9.54
C TYR A 277 17.99 -8.29 -11.00
N PHE A 278 17.87 -6.99 -11.32
CA PHE A 278 17.76 -6.52 -12.71
C PHE A 278 18.95 -6.99 -13.56
N TYR A 279 20.17 -6.94 -13.03
CA TYR A 279 21.38 -7.27 -13.80
C TYR A 279 21.46 -8.77 -14.08
N HIS A 280 21.08 -9.60 -13.11
CA HIS A 280 20.96 -11.04 -13.31
C HIS A 280 19.88 -11.39 -14.34
N ILE A 281 18.74 -10.69 -14.29
CA ILE A 281 17.64 -10.80 -15.26
C ILE A 281 18.11 -10.40 -16.66
N TYR A 282 18.88 -9.32 -16.77
CA TYR A 282 19.43 -8.85 -18.03
C TYR A 282 20.37 -9.87 -18.68
N LEU A 283 21.32 -10.43 -17.91
CA LEU A 283 22.29 -11.41 -18.42
C LEU A 283 21.65 -12.73 -18.87
N HIS A 284 20.52 -13.12 -18.29
CA HIS A 284 19.80 -14.34 -18.63
C HIS A 284 18.54 -14.07 -19.47
N SER A 285 18.47 -12.91 -20.16
CA SER A 285 17.29 -12.57 -20.97
C SER A 285 17.04 -13.56 -22.13
N GLU A 286 18.06 -14.33 -22.55
CA GLU A 286 17.98 -15.35 -23.60
C GLU A 286 17.72 -16.78 -23.06
N HIS A 287 17.76 -16.99 -21.74
CA HIS A 287 17.59 -18.31 -21.12
C HIS A 287 16.43 -18.32 -20.14
N GLU A 288 15.58 -19.35 -20.19
CA GLU A 288 14.51 -19.49 -19.22
C GLU A 288 15.06 -19.79 -17.82
N PHE A 289 14.73 -18.94 -16.86
CA PHE A 289 15.01 -19.21 -15.45
C PHE A 289 14.38 -20.52 -14.99
N SER A 290 15.17 -21.33 -14.31
CA SER A 290 14.71 -22.54 -13.64
C SER A 290 13.70 -22.19 -12.54
N VAL A 291 12.84 -23.15 -12.19
CA VAL A 291 11.87 -23.00 -11.08
C VAL A 291 12.59 -22.74 -9.76
N VAL A 292 13.77 -23.32 -9.57
CA VAL A 292 14.58 -23.18 -8.34
C VAL A 292 15.09 -21.75 -8.17
N GLU A 293 15.59 -21.11 -9.22
CA GLU A 293 16.04 -19.70 -9.16
C GLU A 293 14.91 -18.73 -8.86
N LYS A 294 13.72 -18.98 -9.43
CA LYS A 294 12.50 -18.21 -9.14
C LYS A 294 12.08 -18.36 -7.67
N LEU A 295 12.21 -19.56 -7.10
CA LEU A 295 11.90 -19.80 -5.68
C LEU A 295 12.93 -19.16 -4.74
N ILE A 296 14.23 -19.26 -5.07
CA ILE A 296 15.31 -18.68 -4.26
C ILE A 296 15.18 -17.15 -4.21
N SER A 297 14.86 -16.50 -5.32
CA SER A 297 14.65 -15.03 -5.34
C SER A 297 13.41 -14.58 -4.56
N PHE A 298 12.40 -15.45 -4.39
CA PHE A 298 11.20 -15.17 -3.60
C PHE A 298 11.37 -15.42 -2.10
N LEU A 299 12.26 -16.34 -1.71
CA LEU A 299 12.38 -16.81 -0.33
C LEU A 299 12.75 -15.70 0.68
N PRO A 300 13.73 -14.81 0.43
CA PRO A 300 14.04 -13.70 1.34
C PRO A 300 12.84 -12.79 1.57
N GLN A 301 12.14 -12.41 0.48
CA GLN A 301 10.95 -11.59 0.55
C GLN A 301 9.87 -12.27 1.41
N PHE A 302 9.59 -13.55 1.18
CA PHE A 302 8.61 -14.32 1.94
C PHE A 302 8.95 -14.41 3.44
N ILE A 303 10.20 -14.71 3.78
CA ILE A 303 10.66 -14.80 5.17
C ILE A 303 10.50 -13.45 5.88
N VAL A 304 10.94 -12.36 5.25
CA VAL A 304 10.82 -11.01 5.82
C VAL A 304 9.35 -10.65 6.05
N GLN A 305 8.46 -10.97 5.10
CA GLN A 305 7.02 -10.75 5.27
C GLN A 305 6.47 -11.50 6.49
N LEU A 306 6.75 -12.80 6.64
CA LEU A 306 6.28 -13.58 7.77
C LEU A 306 6.78 -13.03 9.11
N VAL A 307 8.07 -12.71 9.21
CA VAL A 307 8.67 -12.16 10.44
C VAL A 307 7.99 -10.85 10.83
N LEU A 308 7.76 -9.94 9.88
CA LEU A 308 7.08 -8.67 10.14
C LEU A 308 5.64 -8.87 10.59
N ILE A 309 4.89 -9.78 9.95
CA ILE A 309 3.50 -10.08 10.31
C ILE A 309 3.41 -10.58 11.75
N PHE A 310 4.17 -11.62 12.11
CA PHE A 310 4.10 -12.19 13.47
C PHE A 310 4.64 -11.25 14.55
N SER A 311 5.51 -10.31 14.19
CA SER A 311 6.05 -9.32 15.13
C SER A 311 5.10 -8.14 15.36
N PHE A 312 4.39 -7.68 14.33
CA PHE A 312 3.70 -6.39 14.36
C PHE A 312 2.20 -6.42 14.07
N ALA A 313 1.59 -7.57 13.75
CA ALA A 313 0.19 -7.64 13.30
C ALA A 313 -0.81 -6.87 14.20
N GLN A 314 -0.63 -6.88 15.53
CA GLN A 314 -1.53 -6.17 16.45
C GLN A 314 -1.52 -4.64 16.29
N ASP A 315 -0.41 -4.06 15.82
CA ASP A 315 -0.31 -2.66 15.39
C ASP A 315 -0.52 -2.58 13.87
N LEU A 316 -1.77 -2.79 13.45
CA LEU A 316 -2.13 -3.05 12.05
C LEU A 316 -1.59 -2.00 11.06
N PRO A 317 -1.85 -0.67 11.19
CA PRO A 317 -1.29 0.32 10.26
C PRO A 317 0.22 0.26 10.13
N PHE A 318 0.92 0.02 11.24
CA PHE A 318 2.38 -0.12 11.25
C PHE A 318 2.83 -1.42 10.56
N CYS A 319 2.17 -2.55 10.84
CA CYS A 319 2.42 -3.81 10.16
C CYS A 319 2.22 -3.70 8.65
N LEU A 320 1.10 -3.11 8.20
CA LEU A 320 0.82 -2.93 6.78
C LEU A 320 1.87 -2.02 6.13
N PHE A 321 2.30 -0.95 6.81
CA PHE A 321 3.38 -0.09 6.33
C PHE A 321 4.69 -0.87 6.14
N LEU A 322 5.15 -1.58 7.18
CA LEU A 322 6.40 -2.34 7.13
C LEU A 322 6.36 -3.44 6.08
N GLN A 323 5.24 -4.16 5.98
CA GLN A 323 5.05 -5.19 4.96
C GLN A 323 5.13 -4.61 3.56
N THR A 324 4.46 -3.47 3.31
CA THR A 324 4.46 -2.84 1.99
C THR A 324 5.84 -2.32 1.62
N PHE A 325 6.51 -1.64 2.56
CA PHE A 325 7.88 -1.17 2.37
C PHE A 325 8.80 -2.35 2.05
N ALA A 326 8.85 -3.38 2.91
CA ALA A 326 9.69 -4.56 2.68
C ALA A 326 9.29 -5.34 1.41
N PHE A 327 8.01 -5.37 1.06
CA PHE A 327 7.54 -6.03 -0.16
C PHE A 327 8.11 -5.36 -1.40
N VAL A 328 8.14 -4.02 -1.43
CA VAL A 328 8.74 -3.26 -2.53
C VAL A 328 10.24 -3.49 -2.57
N GLU A 329 10.96 -3.33 -1.47
CA GLU A 329 12.44 -3.40 -1.46
C GLU A 329 13.01 -4.77 -1.81
N PHE A 330 12.32 -5.85 -1.41
CA PHE A 330 12.73 -7.21 -1.72
C PHE A 330 12.08 -7.75 -3.00
N ASN A 331 11.39 -6.92 -3.78
CA ASN A 331 10.77 -7.36 -5.03
C ASN A 331 11.81 -7.56 -6.13
N LYS A 332 11.57 -8.52 -7.03
CA LYS A 332 12.36 -8.72 -8.26
C LYS A 332 12.23 -7.60 -9.27
N VAL A 333 11.10 -6.88 -9.26
CA VAL A 333 10.84 -5.73 -10.12
C VAL A 333 10.39 -4.58 -9.24
N ILE A 334 11.16 -3.50 -9.23
CA ILE A 334 10.90 -2.30 -8.44
C ILE A 334 10.84 -1.13 -9.41
N THR A 335 9.72 -0.43 -9.40
CA THR A 335 9.51 0.82 -10.13
C THR A 335 9.18 1.93 -9.14
N ALA A 336 9.45 3.19 -9.51
CA ALA A 336 9.21 4.31 -8.61
C ALA A 336 7.74 4.41 -8.16
N GLN A 337 6.79 4.08 -9.04
CA GLN A 337 5.35 4.09 -8.75
C GLN A 337 4.98 3.29 -7.48
N TYR A 338 5.73 2.24 -7.15
CA TYR A 338 5.46 1.39 -5.98
C TYR A 338 5.65 2.14 -4.65
N PHE A 339 6.41 3.24 -4.62
CA PHE A 339 6.65 4.00 -3.39
C PHE A 339 5.37 4.63 -2.82
N VAL A 340 4.35 4.86 -3.66
CA VAL A 340 3.04 5.35 -3.21
C VAL A 340 2.40 4.39 -2.23
N TRP A 341 2.59 3.08 -2.41
CA TRP A 341 1.93 2.05 -1.64
C TRP A 341 2.26 2.13 -0.15
N PHE A 342 3.52 2.41 0.20
CA PHE A 342 3.89 2.61 1.60
C PHE A 342 3.77 4.09 2.03
N PHE A 343 3.85 5.05 1.11
CA PHE A 343 3.59 6.47 1.44
C PHE A 343 2.16 6.72 1.90
N CYS A 344 1.16 5.98 1.44
CA CYS A 344 -0.21 6.17 1.93
C CYS A 344 -0.40 5.72 3.39
N LEU A 345 0.47 4.80 3.85
CA LEU A 345 0.46 4.27 5.22
C LEU A 345 1.39 5.05 6.16
N LEU A 346 2.43 5.70 5.62
CA LEU A 346 3.40 6.49 6.40
C LEU A 346 2.74 7.53 7.33
N PRO A 347 1.79 8.38 6.87
CA PRO A 347 1.10 9.34 7.74
C PRO A 347 0.41 8.73 8.97
N LEU A 348 -0.02 7.46 8.87
CA LEU A 348 -0.69 6.75 9.97
C LEU A 348 0.27 6.35 11.08
N ILE A 349 1.58 6.28 10.82
CA ILE A 349 2.56 5.84 11.81
C ILE A 349 3.31 7.02 12.45
N LEU A 350 3.28 8.20 11.83
CA LEU A 350 3.99 9.40 12.32
C LEU A 350 3.66 9.77 13.77
N PRO A 351 2.39 9.75 14.24
CA PRO A 351 2.08 10.11 15.63
C PRO A 351 2.66 9.17 16.70
N TRP A 352 3.11 7.98 16.29
CA TRP A 352 3.74 6.98 17.16
C TRP A 352 5.26 6.87 16.94
N SER A 353 5.83 7.69 16.05
CA SER A 353 7.27 7.75 15.83
C SER A 353 7.94 8.67 16.84
N LYS A 354 9.01 8.19 17.48
CA LYS A 354 9.92 9.00 18.30
C LYS A 354 10.97 9.72 17.46
N MET A 355 11.00 9.47 16.16
CA MET A 355 12.01 10.03 15.27
C MET A 355 11.78 11.54 15.15
N THR A 356 12.72 12.32 15.68
CA THR A 356 12.66 13.78 15.53
C THR A 356 13.09 14.17 14.11
N LEU A 357 12.41 15.16 13.54
CA LEU A 357 12.73 15.75 12.23
C LEU A 357 14.06 16.54 12.21
N LYS A 358 14.90 16.47 13.25
CA LYS A 358 16.17 17.22 13.29
C LYS A 358 17.29 16.48 12.58
N TRP A 359 17.78 15.39 13.15
CA TRP A 359 18.93 14.68 12.57
C TRP A 359 18.54 13.32 12.03
N GLU A 360 17.81 12.53 12.80
CA GLU A 360 17.48 11.16 12.41
C GLU A 360 16.47 11.11 11.27
N GLY A 361 15.39 11.91 11.36
CA GLY A 361 14.38 11.99 10.32
C GLY A 361 14.93 12.58 9.03
N LEU A 362 15.69 13.68 9.11
CA LEU A 362 16.35 14.28 7.95
C LEU A 362 17.38 13.34 7.33
N CYS A 363 18.17 12.64 8.14
CA CYS A 363 19.11 11.62 7.66
C CYS A 363 18.37 10.53 6.88
N CYS A 364 17.26 10.00 7.39
CA CYS A 364 16.47 8.99 6.67
C CYS A 364 15.93 9.53 5.33
N ILE A 365 15.43 10.76 5.31
CA ILE A 365 14.93 11.42 4.09
C ILE A 365 16.06 11.60 3.07
N PHE A 366 17.23 12.11 3.49
CA PHE A 366 18.36 12.31 2.60
C PHE A 366 18.97 11.00 2.10
N VAL A 367 19.07 9.98 2.95
CA VAL A 367 19.54 8.64 2.56
C VAL A 367 18.58 8.02 1.54
N TRP A 368 17.28 8.10 1.77
CA TRP A 368 16.26 7.56 0.86
C TRP A 368 16.25 8.30 -0.49
N MET A 369 16.19 9.64 -0.50
CA MET A 369 16.22 10.43 -1.73
C MET A 369 17.56 10.32 -2.47
N GLY A 370 18.67 10.30 -1.72
CA GLY A 370 20.01 10.21 -2.26
C GLY A 370 20.25 8.88 -2.99
N ALA A 371 19.81 7.77 -2.40
CA ALA A 371 19.94 6.44 -3.00
C ALA A 371 19.19 6.34 -4.34
N GLN A 372 17.97 6.86 -4.39
CA GLN A 372 17.16 6.89 -5.62
C GLN A 372 17.73 7.81 -6.68
N SER A 373 18.13 9.02 -6.29
CA SER A 373 18.72 10.00 -7.22
C SER A 373 20.03 9.49 -7.81
N HIS A 374 20.86 8.84 -6.98
CA HIS A 374 22.07 8.17 -7.41
C HIS A 374 21.78 7.05 -8.41
N TRP A 375 20.78 6.20 -8.14
CA TRP A 375 20.37 5.15 -9.08
C TRP A 375 19.85 5.74 -10.40
N LEU A 376 18.98 6.75 -10.33
CA LEU A 376 18.40 7.43 -11.51
C LEU A 376 19.46 8.10 -12.39
N MET A 377 20.52 8.64 -11.79
CA MET A 377 21.66 9.17 -12.55
C MET A 377 22.30 8.10 -13.43
N TRP A 378 22.58 6.91 -12.88
CA TRP A 378 23.15 5.80 -13.64
C TRP A 378 22.19 5.27 -14.70
N ALA A 379 20.90 5.13 -14.35
CA ALA A 379 19.87 4.70 -15.29
C ALA A 379 19.74 5.67 -16.47
N TYR A 380 19.79 6.99 -16.21
CA TYR A 380 19.79 8.00 -17.26
C TYR A 380 20.97 7.85 -18.23
N LEU A 381 22.18 7.64 -17.70
CA LEU A 381 23.37 7.43 -18.54
C LEU A 381 23.27 6.17 -19.39
N LEU A 382 22.67 5.11 -18.85
CA LEU A 382 22.46 3.86 -19.58
C LEU A 382 21.40 4.01 -20.67
N GLU A 383 20.21 4.49 -20.30
CA GLU A 383 19.01 4.40 -21.15
C GLU A 383 18.88 5.57 -22.12
N PHE A 384 19.25 6.78 -21.71
CA PHE A 384 19.13 7.98 -22.55
C PHE A 384 20.45 8.38 -23.21
N LYS A 385 21.60 8.10 -22.60
CA LYS A 385 22.92 8.40 -23.18
C LYS A 385 23.61 7.19 -23.81
N GLY A 386 23.04 5.98 -23.67
CA GLY A 386 23.59 4.76 -24.28
C GLY A 386 24.97 4.36 -23.75
N ARG A 387 25.37 4.82 -22.55
CA ARG A 387 26.67 4.47 -21.97
C ARG A 387 26.60 3.11 -21.29
N ASN A 388 27.61 2.27 -21.51
CA ASN A 388 27.72 0.96 -20.85
C ASN A 388 28.11 1.12 -19.37
N VAL A 389 27.10 1.32 -18.50
CA VAL A 389 27.26 1.51 -17.05
C VAL A 389 26.51 0.45 -16.22
N PHE A 390 26.32 -0.76 -16.77
CA PHE A 390 25.53 -1.82 -16.12
C PHE A 390 26.04 -2.20 -14.73
N VAL A 391 27.36 -2.29 -14.54
CA VAL A 391 27.96 -2.65 -13.24
C VAL A 391 27.74 -1.55 -12.21
N GLN A 392 27.91 -0.27 -12.60
CA GLN A 392 27.67 0.88 -11.72
C GLN A 392 26.19 0.97 -11.32
N LEU A 393 25.28 0.72 -12.26
CA LEU A 393 23.84 0.66 -12.00
C LEU A 393 23.48 -0.51 -11.06
N TRP A 394 24.13 -1.66 -11.20
CA TRP A 394 23.98 -2.78 -10.29
C TRP A 394 24.48 -2.47 -8.87
N LEU A 395 25.67 -1.87 -8.75
CA LEU A 395 26.18 -1.38 -7.46
C LEU A 395 25.24 -0.33 -6.84
N ALA A 396 24.67 0.55 -7.65
CA ALA A 396 23.66 1.52 -7.19
C ALA A 396 22.38 0.82 -6.70
N SER A 397 22.00 -0.32 -7.29
CA SER A 397 20.85 -1.12 -6.84
C SER A 397 21.10 -1.80 -5.50
N ILE A 398 22.34 -2.26 -5.26
CA ILE A 398 22.76 -2.78 -3.95
C ILE A 398 22.72 -1.67 -2.89
N LEU A 399 23.27 -0.49 -3.22
CA LEU A 399 23.23 0.67 -2.34
C LEU A 399 21.78 1.12 -2.05
N PHE A 400 20.92 1.09 -3.07
CA PHE A 400 19.49 1.38 -2.93
C PHE A 400 18.83 0.42 -1.92
N LEU A 401 19.03 -0.89 -2.06
CA LEU A 401 18.52 -1.88 -1.10
C LEU A 401 19.05 -1.65 0.32
N ALA A 402 20.35 -1.37 0.46
CA ALA A 402 20.97 -1.12 1.76
C ALA A 402 20.42 0.16 2.43
N ALA A 403 20.28 1.25 1.67
CA ALA A 403 19.74 2.53 2.14
C ALA A 403 18.28 2.39 2.60
N ASN A 404 17.44 1.72 1.81
CA ASN A 404 16.06 1.49 2.16
C ASN A 404 15.89 0.55 3.36
N THR A 405 16.72 -0.49 3.45
CA THR A 405 16.75 -1.40 4.62
C THR A 405 17.17 -0.63 5.88
N PHE A 406 18.15 0.27 5.79
CA PHE A 406 18.55 1.14 6.89
C PHE A 406 17.39 2.03 7.35
N VAL A 407 16.68 2.67 6.41
CA VAL A 407 15.51 3.51 6.72
C VAL A 407 14.41 2.69 7.39
N LEU A 408 14.13 1.48 6.89
CA LEU A 408 13.14 0.57 7.47
C LEU A 408 13.51 0.20 8.92
N ILE A 409 14.78 -0.16 9.17
CA ILE A 409 15.28 -0.47 10.52
C ILE A 409 15.16 0.74 11.45
N MET A 410 15.50 1.94 10.97
CA MET A 410 15.39 3.17 11.77
C MET A 410 13.94 3.46 12.16
N ILE A 411 12.99 3.28 11.23
CA ILE A 411 11.57 3.41 11.51
C ILE A 411 11.14 2.39 12.58
N ILE A 412 11.54 1.11 12.45
CA ILE A 412 11.24 0.07 13.44
C ILE A 412 11.77 0.42 14.82
N ARG A 413 13.03 0.86 14.92
CA ARG A 413 13.67 1.20 16.20
C ARG A 413 13.06 2.44 16.87
N ARG A 414 12.49 3.36 16.09
CA ARG A 414 11.91 4.61 16.59
C ARG A 414 10.39 4.55 16.73
N HIS A 415 9.73 3.49 16.30
CA HIS A 415 8.28 3.33 16.45
C HIS A 415 7.88 2.87 17.85
N LYS A 416 6.85 3.49 18.41
CA LYS A 416 6.19 3.03 19.66
C LYS A 416 5.09 2.05 19.30
N PHE A 417 5.41 0.75 19.36
CA PHE A 417 4.43 -0.31 19.15
C PHE A 417 3.19 -0.10 20.04
N THR A 418 2.03 0.06 19.41
CA THR A 418 0.76 0.35 20.09
C THR A 418 -0.36 -0.41 19.39
N PRO A 419 -0.83 -1.53 19.96
CA PRO A 419 -1.95 -2.29 19.41
C PRO A 419 -3.13 -1.40 19.00
N VAL A 420 -3.81 -1.75 17.92
CA VAL A 420 -4.97 -0.95 17.46
C VAL A 420 -6.16 -1.17 18.38
N PHE A 421 -6.35 -2.41 18.84
CA PHE A 421 -7.47 -2.83 19.65
C PHE A 421 -7.03 -3.11 21.09
N GLU A 422 -7.81 -2.64 22.05
CA GLU A 422 -7.61 -2.96 23.46
C GLU A 422 -8.19 -4.35 23.74
N GLN A 423 -7.42 -5.20 24.43
CA GLN A 423 -7.94 -6.46 24.94
C GLN A 423 -8.99 -6.15 26.02
N ARG A 424 -10.21 -6.66 25.87
CA ARG A 424 -11.18 -6.59 26.97
C ARG A 424 -10.85 -7.66 27.99
N GLU A 425 -10.68 -7.26 29.25
CA GLU A 425 -10.62 -8.20 30.37
C GLU A 425 -11.85 -9.12 30.30
N ARG A 426 -11.63 -10.43 30.14
CA ARG A 426 -12.70 -11.39 30.40
C ARG A 426 -13.09 -11.18 31.85
N ALA A 427 -14.36 -10.89 32.11
CA ALA A 427 -14.89 -10.80 33.46
C ALA A 427 -14.55 -12.12 34.17
N THR A 428 -13.49 -12.11 34.97
CA THR A 428 -13.19 -13.25 35.82
C THR A 428 -14.25 -13.25 36.90
N SER A 429 -14.89 -14.40 37.07
CA SER A 429 -15.93 -14.69 38.08
C SER A 429 -15.60 -14.18 39.50
N LYS A 430 -14.34 -13.83 39.79
CA LYS A 430 -13.90 -13.26 41.07
C LYS A 430 -14.47 -11.87 41.41
N ASN A 431 -14.92 -11.07 40.44
CA ASN A 431 -15.52 -9.75 40.74
C ASN A 431 -17.03 -9.81 41.04
N ALA A 432 -17.71 -10.94 40.79
CA ALA A 432 -19.11 -11.13 41.17
C ALA A 432 -19.29 -11.47 42.66
N ALA A 433 -18.23 -11.88 43.36
CA ALA A 433 -18.27 -12.25 44.78
C ALA A 433 -18.05 -11.08 45.76
N LYS A 434 -17.77 -9.86 45.27
CA LYS A 434 -17.64 -8.64 46.10
C LYS A 434 -18.86 -7.72 46.05
N LEU A 435 -19.94 -8.16 45.40
CA LEU A 435 -21.19 -7.41 45.21
C LEU A 435 -22.41 -8.18 45.74
N LYS A 436 -22.21 -9.09 46.68
CA LYS A 436 -23.30 -9.66 47.49
C LYS A 436 -23.05 -9.38 48.95
#